data_AF-A0A3N2CUG2-F1
#
_entry.id   AF-A0A3N2CUG2-F1
#
_cell.length_a   1.000
_cell.length_b   1.000
_cell.length_c   1.000
_cell.angle_alpha   90.00
_cell.angle_beta   90.00
_cell.angle_gamma   90.00
#
_symmetry.space_group_name_H-M   'P 1'
#
loop_
_entity.id
_entity.type
_entity.pdbx_description
1 polymer ?
#
loop_
_entity_poly.entity_id
_entity_poly.type
_entity_poly.pdbx_seq_one_letter_code
_entity_poly.pdbx_strand_id
1 'polypeptide(L)'
;MDPSREYLFKIGELAYQVSRVEWLIIDDIRLASTSIDAVTLHGLPTGAIARTLQGVLPELSSRPNVQHFVATSVRALLDVARRRNTVLHARPGTTRSGDVKLVKLRVQEPGAIETVWIDDAFLDKQLAAVRYWVRRLERAVELPLD
;
A
#
# COMPACT_ATOMS: atom_id res chain seq x y z
N MET A 1 -9.55 -28.86 4.01
CA MET A 1 -10.46 -27.80 3.55
C MET A 1 -9.62 -26.73 2.92
N ASP A 2 -10.09 -26.16 1.81
CA ASP A 2 -9.39 -25.10 1.10
C ASP A 2 -10.08 -23.75 1.39
N PRO A 3 -9.35 -22.63 1.34
CA PRO A 3 -9.98 -21.32 1.43
C PRO A 3 -10.98 -21.11 0.29
N SER A 4 -12.06 -20.38 0.55
CA SER A 4 -13.02 -20.07 -0.51
C SER A 4 -12.39 -19.25 -1.63
N ARG A 5 -12.85 -19.45 -2.87
CA ARG A 5 -12.36 -18.67 -4.02
C ARG A 5 -12.60 -17.18 -3.86
N GLU A 6 -13.75 -16.79 -3.33
CA GLU A 6 -14.09 -15.39 -3.06
C GLU A 6 -13.12 -14.73 -2.07
N TYR A 7 -12.72 -15.47 -1.04
CA TYR A 7 -11.74 -15.01 -0.08
C TYR A 7 -10.35 -14.80 -0.72
N LEU A 8 -9.90 -15.77 -1.53
CA LEU A 8 -8.64 -15.65 -2.27
C LEU A 8 -8.67 -14.51 -3.29
N PHE A 9 -9.82 -14.27 -3.94
CA PHE A 9 -10.00 -13.17 -4.87
C PHE A 9 -9.74 -11.82 -4.20
N LYS A 10 -10.26 -11.59 -2.98
CA LYS A 10 -10.00 -10.35 -2.22
C LYS A 10 -8.52 -10.13 -1.89
N ILE A 11 -7.77 -11.21 -1.62
CA ILE A 11 -6.32 -11.13 -1.40
C ILE A 11 -5.61 -10.72 -2.69
N GLY A 12 -5.98 -11.32 -3.82
CA GLY A 12 -5.46 -10.96 -5.14
C GLY A 12 -5.80 -9.52 -5.52
N GLU A 13 -7.04 -9.09 -5.29
CA GLU A 13 -7.49 -7.72 -5.52
C GLU A 13 -6.64 -6.73 -4.68
N LEU A 14 -6.38 -7.03 -3.41
CA LEU A 14 -5.56 -6.17 -2.57
C LEU A 14 -4.14 -6.01 -3.12
N ALA A 15 -3.51 -7.11 -3.55
CA ALA A 15 -2.18 -7.08 -4.15
C ALA A 15 -2.18 -6.24 -5.44
N TYR A 16 -3.16 -6.47 -6.33
CA TYR A 16 -3.32 -5.72 -7.58
C TYR A 16 -3.52 -4.23 -7.34
N GLN A 17 -4.40 -3.84 -6.41
CA GLN A 17 -4.67 -2.43 -6.12
C GLN A 17 -3.46 -1.71 -5.52
N VAL A 18 -2.61 -2.40 -4.74
CA VAL A 18 -1.35 -1.83 -4.25
C VAL A 18 -0.39 -1.57 -5.43
N SER A 19 -0.25 -2.53 -6.35
CA SER A 19 0.58 -2.32 -7.55
C SER A 19 0.03 -1.22 -8.48
N ARG A 20 -1.30 -1.05 -8.55
CA ARG A 20 -1.90 0.12 -9.23
C ARG A 20 -1.49 1.44 -8.57
N VAL A 21 -1.47 1.51 -7.24
CA VAL A 21 -1.01 2.71 -6.51
C VAL A 21 0.46 3.01 -6.80
N GLU A 22 1.32 1.98 -6.81
CA GLU A 22 2.73 2.12 -7.19
C GLU A 22 2.86 2.70 -8.60
N TRP A 23 2.12 2.14 -9.56
CA TRP A 23 2.18 2.57 -10.96
C TRP A 23 1.73 4.01 -11.16
N LEU A 24 0.58 4.41 -10.58
CA LEU A 24 0.10 5.80 -10.65
C LEU A 24 1.20 6.79 -10.22
N ILE A 25 1.85 6.49 -9.10
CA ILE A 25 2.89 7.35 -8.54
C ILE A 25 4.13 7.38 -9.44
N ILE A 26 4.61 6.23 -9.91
CA ILE A 26 5.82 6.13 -10.73
C ILE A 26 5.64 6.86 -12.07
N ASP A 27 4.49 6.71 -12.73
CA ASP A 27 4.24 7.36 -14.01
C ASP A 27 4.10 8.88 -13.86
N ASP A 28 3.44 9.38 -12.80
CA ASP A 28 3.30 10.82 -12.59
C ASP A 28 4.61 11.49 -12.12
N ILE A 29 5.46 10.80 -11.35
CA ILE A 29 6.79 11.31 -10.99
C ILE A 29 7.65 11.54 -12.22
N ARG A 30 7.53 10.67 -13.23
CA ARG A 30 8.22 10.84 -14.53
C ARG A 30 7.88 12.19 -15.16
N LEU A 31 6.65 12.69 -14.95
CA LEU A 31 6.18 13.96 -15.50
C LEU A 31 6.58 15.16 -14.64
N ALA A 32 6.80 14.95 -13.34
CA ALA A 32 7.12 16.02 -12.39
C ALA A 32 8.58 16.53 -12.44
N SER A 33 9.45 16.01 -13.32
CA SER A 33 10.85 16.44 -13.48
C SER A 33 11.63 16.54 -12.15
N THR A 34 11.51 15.53 -11.30
CA THR A 34 12.27 15.45 -10.04
C THR A 34 13.69 14.90 -10.25
N SER A 35 14.56 15.01 -9.25
CA SER A 35 15.88 14.39 -9.25
C SER A 35 15.85 12.85 -9.25
N ILE A 36 14.70 12.24 -8.95
CA ILE A 36 14.48 10.79 -9.05
C ILE A 36 13.85 10.45 -10.41
N ASP A 37 14.44 9.45 -11.08
CA ASP A 37 13.85 8.86 -12.27
C ASP A 37 12.87 7.72 -11.94
N ALA A 38 11.92 7.49 -12.85
CA ALA A 38 10.93 6.42 -12.71
C ALA A 38 11.57 5.01 -12.77
N VAL A 39 12.72 4.88 -13.43
CA VAL A 39 13.45 3.60 -13.58
C VAL A 39 13.98 3.12 -12.23
N THR A 40 14.54 4.03 -11.43
CA THR A 40 15.02 3.79 -10.07
C THR A 40 13.88 3.30 -9.18
N LEU A 41 12.69 3.86 -9.34
CA LEU A 41 11.53 3.49 -8.52
C LEU A 41 10.95 2.13 -8.90
N HIS A 42 10.96 1.76 -10.19
CA HIS A 42 10.33 0.53 -10.67
C HIS A 42 10.94 -0.75 -10.07
N GLY A 43 12.22 -0.73 -9.70
CA GLY A 43 12.90 -1.87 -9.07
C GLY A 43 12.65 -2.02 -7.56
N LEU A 44 11.96 -1.07 -6.94
CA LEU A 44 11.89 -0.97 -5.48
C LEU A 44 10.59 -1.55 -4.91
N PRO A 45 10.64 -2.21 -3.75
CA PRO A 45 9.43 -2.52 -3.00
C PRO A 45 8.66 -1.25 -2.61
N THR A 46 7.32 -1.31 -2.50
CA THR A 46 6.42 -0.19 -2.12
C THR A 46 6.97 0.74 -1.04
N GLY A 47 7.46 0.16 0.07
CA GLY A 47 7.97 0.94 1.20
C GLY A 47 9.33 1.58 0.93
N ALA A 48 10.13 0.99 0.04
CA ALA A 48 11.37 1.59 -0.43
C ALA A 48 11.10 2.74 -1.41
N ILE A 49 10.13 2.60 -2.34
CA ILE A 49 9.65 3.71 -3.16
C ILE A 49 9.27 4.89 -2.26
N ALA A 50 8.46 4.65 -1.22
CA ALA A 50 8.04 5.71 -0.30
C ALA A 50 9.21 6.45 0.37
N ARG A 51 10.23 5.72 0.84
CA ARG A 51 11.41 6.31 1.49
C ARG A 51 12.27 7.11 0.50
N THR A 52 12.42 6.60 -0.72
CA THR A 52 13.13 7.30 -1.79
C THR A 52 12.43 8.64 -2.09
N LEU A 53 11.11 8.64 -2.24
CA LEU A 53 10.33 9.88 -2.44
C LEU A 53 10.36 10.83 -1.26
N GLN A 54 10.40 10.30 -0.03
CA GLN A 54 10.53 11.13 1.15
C GLN A 54 11.85 11.91 1.16
N GLY A 55 12.91 11.33 0.60
CA GLY A 55 14.23 11.95 0.50
C GLY A 55 14.27 13.22 -0.35
N VAL A 56 13.43 13.33 -1.39
CA VAL A 56 13.42 14.51 -2.29
C VAL A 56 12.47 15.62 -1.87
N LEU A 57 11.62 15.40 -0.86
CA LEU A 57 10.68 16.43 -0.39
C LEU A 57 11.33 17.78 -0.02
N PRO A 58 12.55 17.84 0.57
CA PRO A 58 13.22 19.10 0.86
C PRO A 58 13.57 19.92 -0.39
N GLU A 59 13.86 19.24 -1.51
CA GLU A 59 14.25 19.87 -2.79
C GLU A 59 13.06 20.53 -3.50
N LEU A 60 11.83 20.15 -3.14
CA LEU A 60 10.60 20.57 -3.79
C LEU A 60 9.95 21.80 -3.14
N SER A 61 10.64 22.48 -2.22
CA SER A 61 10.10 23.62 -1.47
C SER A 61 9.63 24.79 -2.34
N SER A 62 10.20 24.97 -3.54
CA SER A 62 9.79 25.96 -4.53
C SER A 62 8.63 25.52 -5.44
N ARG A 63 8.20 24.25 -5.36
CA ARG A 63 7.20 23.62 -6.23
C ARG A 63 6.08 23.02 -5.38
N PRO A 64 5.20 23.84 -4.80
CA PRO A 64 4.25 23.41 -3.76
C PRO A 64 3.28 22.31 -4.23
N ASN A 65 2.86 22.32 -5.50
CA ASN A 65 1.97 21.29 -6.05
C ASN A 65 2.70 19.94 -6.17
N VAL A 66 3.92 19.95 -6.70
CA VAL A 66 4.75 18.74 -6.78
C VAL A 66 5.10 18.21 -5.39
N GLN A 67 5.45 19.11 -4.47
CA GLN A 67 5.70 18.74 -3.08
C GLN A 67 4.45 18.12 -2.44
N HIS A 68 3.26 18.67 -2.69
CA HIS A 68 2.00 18.11 -2.21
C HIS A 68 1.72 16.71 -2.77
N PHE A 69 1.93 16.53 -4.08
CA PHE A 69 1.76 15.24 -4.74
C PHE A 69 2.74 14.19 -4.18
N VAL A 70 4.04 14.52 -4.11
CA VAL A 70 5.07 13.62 -3.58
C VAL A 70 4.80 13.29 -2.11
N ALA A 71 4.42 14.27 -1.28
CA ALA A 71 4.09 14.01 0.12
C ALA A 71 2.85 13.12 0.27
N THR A 72 1.86 13.28 -0.61
CA THR A 72 0.68 12.40 -0.65
C THR A 72 1.04 10.99 -1.08
N SER A 73 1.92 10.85 -2.08
CA SER A 73 2.46 9.58 -2.56
C SER A 73 3.23 8.82 -1.48
N VAL A 74 4.09 9.50 -0.73
CA VAL A 74 4.80 8.91 0.42
C VAL A 74 3.82 8.33 1.44
N ARG A 75 2.81 9.11 1.85
CA ARG A 75 1.80 8.65 2.82
C ARG A 75 1.01 7.45 2.29
N ALA A 76 0.61 7.49 1.02
CA ALA A 76 -0.12 6.41 0.37
C ALA A 76 0.71 5.12 0.38
N LEU A 77 1.94 5.17 -0.14
CA LEU A 77 2.82 4.01 -0.26
C LEU A 77 3.14 3.37 1.10
N LEU A 78 3.43 4.18 2.13
CA LEU A 78 3.69 3.65 3.47
C LEU A 78 2.45 2.93 4.05
N ASP A 79 1.26 3.51 3.89
CA ASP A 79 0.04 2.91 4.39
C ASP A 79 -0.34 1.64 3.63
N VAL A 80 -0.34 1.66 2.29
CA VAL A 80 -0.70 0.48 1.48
C VAL A 80 0.33 -0.64 1.62
N ALA A 81 1.62 -0.33 1.77
CA ALA A 81 2.66 -1.32 2.06
C ALA A 81 2.40 -2.04 3.38
N ARG A 82 2.09 -1.29 4.45
CA ARG A 82 1.78 -1.84 5.76
C ARG A 82 0.55 -2.76 5.72
N ARG A 83 -0.49 -2.37 4.98
CA ARG A 83 -1.72 -3.16 4.82
C ARG A 83 -1.46 -4.44 4.05
N ARG A 84 -0.85 -4.35 2.87
CA ARG A 84 -0.46 -5.52 2.06
C ARG A 84 0.41 -6.48 2.85
N ASN A 85 1.46 -5.97 3.51
CA ASN A 85 2.38 -6.81 4.29
C ASN A 85 1.69 -7.45 5.51
N THR A 86 0.60 -6.86 6.02
CA THR A 86 -0.20 -7.51 7.05
C THR A 86 -0.88 -8.77 6.53
N VAL A 87 -1.36 -8.75 5.28
CA VAL A 87 -1.98 -9.91 4.64
C VAL A 87 -0.94 -10.91 4.14
N LEU A 88 0.05 -10.45 3.36
CA LEU A 88 1.01 -11.35 2.72
C LEU A 88 2.02 -12.00 3.67
N HIS A 89 2.20 -11.48 4.88
CA HIS A 89 3.05 -12.11 5.91
C HIS A 89 2.24 -12.94 6.91
N ALA A 90 0.93 -13.07 6.73
CA ALA A 90 0.11 -13.97 7.54
C ALA A 90 0.30 -15.43 7.09
N ARG A 91 -0.16 -16.36 7.91
CA ARG A 91 -0.10 -17.81 7.65
C ARG A 91 -1.51 -18.38 7.50
N PRO A 92 -1.72 -19.44 6.71
CA PRO A 92 -2.99 -20.14 6.72
C PRO A 92 -3.32 -20.71 8.12
N GLY A 93 -4.59 -20.65 8.50
CA GLY A 93 -5.13 -21.23 9.72
C GLY A 93 -6.57 -21.67 9.52
N THR A 94 -7.05 -22.57 10.37
CA THR A 94 -8.44 -23.03 10.36
C THR A 94 -9.18 -22.44 11.56
N THR A 95 -10.30 -21.76 11.32
CA THR A 95 -11.13 -21.18 12.37
C THR A 95 -11.89 -22.27 13.14
N ARG A 96 -12.54 -21.91 14.25
CA ARG A 96 -13.41 -22.85 15.00
C ARG A 96 -14.60 -23.36 14.18
N SER A 97 -15.07 -22.57 13.21
CA SER A 97 -16.12 -22.97 12.26
C SER A 97 -15.63 -23.90 11.15
N GLY A 98 -14.31 -24.13 11.04
CA GLY A 98 -13.72 -24.95 9.99
C GLY A 98 -13.26 -24.17 8.75
N ASP A 99 -13.46 -22.86 8.71
CA ASP A 99 -13.05 -22.04 7.57
C ASP A 99 -11.52 -21.89 7.52
N VAL A 100 -10.95 -21.99 6.32
CA VAL A 100 -9.52 -21.68 6.11
C VAL A 100 -9.35 -20.22 5.77
N LYS A 101 -8.66 -19.49 6.65
CA LYS A 101 -8.37 -18.05 6.55
C LYS A 101 -6.91 -17.78 6.89
N LEU A 102 -6.41 -16.60 6.52
CA LEU A 102 -5.11 -16.15 6.98
C LEU A 102 -5.19 -15.69 8.43
N VAL A 103 -4.13 -15.95 9.17
CA VAL A 103 -3.96 -15.59 10.57
C VAL A 103 -2.57 -15.01 10.77
N LYS A 104 -2.50 -13.89 11.49
CA LYS A 104 -1.25 -13.21 11.82
C LYS A 104 -1.07 -13.16 13.33
N LEU A 105 0.11 -13.56 13.78
CA LEU A 105 0.53 -13.32 15.15
C LEU A 105 1.03 -11.87 15.27
N ARG A 106 0.42 -11.12 16.18
CA ARG A 106 0.87 -9.79 16.57
C ARG A 106 1.52 -9.91 17.94
N VAL A 107 2.81 -9.59 18.01
CA VAL A 107 3.52 -9.43 19.28
C VAL A 107 3.22 -8.03 19.79
N GLN A 108 2.56 -7.91 20.94
CA GLN A 108 2.31 -6.61 21.58
C GLN A 108 3.46 -6.23 22.51
N GLU A 109 3.87 -7.18 23.35
CA GLU A 109 5.01 -7.10 24.28
C GLU A 109 5.76 -8.45 24.26
N PRO A 110 7.01 -8.53 24.75
CA PRO A 110 7.70 -9.81 24.89
C PRO A 110 6.84 -10.82 25.66
N GLY A 111 6.44 -11.91 25.00
CA GLY A 111 5.60 -12.96 25.58
C GLY A 111 4.08 -12.76 25.43
N ALA A 112 3.61 -11.59 25.00
CA ALA A 112 2.19 -11.33 24.73
C ALA A 112 1.90 -11.39 23.22
N ILE A 113 1.35 -12.52 22.77
CA ILE A 113 0.99 -12.75 21.37
C ILE A 113 -0.54 -12.71 21.22
N GLU A 114 -1.01 -11.83 20.34
CA GLU A 114 -2.39 -11.77 19.89
C GLU A 114 -2.51 -12.45 18.52
N THR A 115 -3.58 -13.20 18.33
CA THR A 115 -3.93 -13.80 17.04
C THR A 115 -4.93 -12.90 16.33
N VAL A 116 -4.57 -12.38 15.15
CA VAL A 116 -5.46 -11.58 14.31
C VAL A 116 -5.85 -12.40 13.09
N TRP A 117 -7.14 -12.72 12.98
CA TRP A 117 -7.70 -13.32 11.78
C TRP A 117 -7.88 -12.27 10.69
N ILE A 118 -7.48 -12.63 9.48
CA ILE A 118 -7.71 -11.86 8.26
C ILE A 118 -8.90 -12.51 7.59
N ASP A 119 -10.08 -12.12 8.04
CA ASP A 119 -11.35 -12.53 7.48
C ASP A 119 -11.78 -11.60 6.33
N ASP A 120 -12.98 -11.84 5.80
CA ASP A 120 -13.57 -11.03 4.74
C ASP A 120 -13.73 -9.57 5.13
N ALA A 121 -14.21 -9.30 6.36
CA ALA A 121 -14.42 -7.94 6.84
C ALA A 121 -13.09 -7.18 6.97
N PHE A 122 -12.03 -7.85 7.41
CA PHE A 122 -10.68 -7.30 7.44
C PHE A 122 -10.20 -6.92 6.05
N LEU A 123 -10.34 -7.83 5.07
CA LEU A 123 -9.93 -7.59 3.69
C LEU A 123 -10.72 -6.46 3.04
N ASP A 124 -12.04 -6.42 3.24
CA ASP A 124 -12.91 -5.36 2.73
C ASP A 124 -12.50 -3.99 3.27
N LYS A 125 -12.11 -3.92 4.55
CA LYS A 125 -11.54 -2.71 5.16
C LYS A 125 -10.20 -2.30 4.54
N GLN A 126 -9.32 -3.25 4.22
CA GLN A 126 -8.05 -2.92 3.56
C GLN A 126 -8.28 -2.42 2.14
N LEU A 127 -9.13 -3.11 1.38
CA LEU A 127 -9.50 -2.73 0.02
C LEU A 127 -10.14 -1.34 -0.03
N ALA A 128 -11.06 -1.03 0.88
CA ALA A 128 -11.65 0.30 0.99
C ALA A 128 -10.60 1.39 1.24
N ALA A 129 -9.60 1.11 2.09
CA ALA A 129 -8.52 2.05 2.37
C ALA A 129 -7.56 2.24 1.18
N VAL A 130 -7.24 1.17 0.43
CA VAL A 130 -6.43 1.31 -0.80
C VAL A 130 -7.21 2.10 -1.85
N ARG A 131 -8.51 1.83 -2.04
CA ARG A 131 -9.37 2.61 -2.95
C ARG A 131 -9.47 4.08 -2.55
N TYR A 132 -9.42 4.40 -1.26
CA TYR A 132 -9.32 5.79 -0.80
C TYR A 132 -8.03 6.45 -1.31
N TRP A 133 -6.89 5.75 -1.21
CA TRP A 133 -5.61 6.28 -1.68
C TRP A 133 -5.57 6.46 -3.19
N VAL A 134 -6.10 5.51 -3.96
CA VAL A 134 -6.22 5.66 -5.43
C VAL A 134 -6.94 6.96 -5.79
N ARG A 135 -8.14 7.18 -5.24
CA ARG A 135 -8.91 8.42 -5.49
C ARG A 135 -8.19 9.69 -5.01
N ARG A 136 -7.44 9.59 -3.90
CA ARG A 136 -6.71 10.72 -3.35
C ARG A 136 -5.51 11.10 -4.21
N LEU A 137 -4.83 10.11 -4.78
CA LEU A 137 -3.70 10.32 -5.69
C LEU A 137 -4.18 10.91 -7.01
N GLU A 138 -5.24 10.35 -7.60
CA GLU A 138 -5.85 10.88 -8.82
C GLU A 138 -6.15 12.39 -8.70
N ARG A 139 -6.70 12.84 -7.56
CA ARG A 139 -6.93 14.27 -7.29
C ARG A 139 -5.66 15.10 -7.06
N ALA A 140 -4.60 14.49 -6.53
CA ALA A 140 -3.36 15.21 -6.26
C ALA A 140 -2.60 15.53 -7.57
N VAL A 141 -2.84 14.76 -8.63
CA VAL A 141 -2.29 14.95 -9.97
C VAL A 141 -3.03 16.04 -10.75
N GLU A 142 -4.29 16.34 -10.41
CA GLU A 142 -5.08 17.40 -11.04
C GLU A 142 -4.51 18.82 -10.81
N LEU A 143 -3.58 18.97 -9.86
CA LEU A 143 -2.86 20.22 -9.65
C LEU A 143 -1.72 20.36 -10.68
N PRO A 144 -1.49 21.53 -11.28
CA PRO A 144 -0.36 21.75 -12.20
C PRO A 144 0.96 21.32 -11.55
N LEU A 145 1.63 20.33 -12.13
CA LEU A 145 2.89 19.75 -11.64
C LEU A 145 4.13 20.38 -12.31
N ASP A 146 3.93 21.36 -13.18
CA ASP A 146 4.97 22.20 -13.80
C ASP A 146 5.50 23.27 -12.83
#